data_AF-K1SG14-F1
#
_entry.id   AF-K1SG14-F1
#
_cell.length_a   1.000
_cell.length_b   1.000
_cell.length_c   1.000
_cell.angle_alpha   90.00
_cell.angle_beta   90.00
_cell.angle_gamma   90.00
#
_symmetry.space_group_name_H-M   'P 1'
#
loop_
_entity.id
_entity.type
_entity.pdbx_description
1 polymer ?
#
loop_
_entity_poly.entity_id
_entity_poly.type
_entity_poly.pdbx_seq_one_letter_code
_entity_poly.pdbx_strand_id
1 'polypeptide(L)'
;METLNYQVLEKSGYDGYILKNAPEKVLQFGEGNFLRAFVDYWFDLANEKADWNGKCVLVQPIAPGLAKMINEQEGLYTLYLRGSENGQKVDDKRVISSVSRCLNPYEKADYEK
;
A
#
# COMPACT_ATOMS: atom_id res chain seq x y z
N MET A 1 -8.28 6.98 17.04
CA MET A 1 -7.20 6.15 16.47
C MET A 1 -6.36 7.08 15.62
N GLU A 2 -5.05 7.07 15.74
CA GLU A 2 -4.17 7.92 14.91
C GLU A 2 -4.18 7.42 13.47
N THR A 3 -4.08 8.34 12.49
CA THR A 3 -3.95 7.99 11.08
C THR A 3 -2.64 7.24 10.85
N LEU A 4 -2.69 6.10 10.17
CA LEU A 4 -1.50 5.31 9.85
C LEU A 4 -0.52 6.14 9.01
N ASN A 5 0.72 6.29 9.47
CA ASN A 5 1.82 6.92 8.74
C ASN A 5 3.15 6.38 9.32
N TYR A 6 4.30 6.68 8.70
CA TYR A 6 5.59 6.16 9.16
C TYR A 6 5.95 6.61 10.58
N GLN A 7 5.55 7.82 10.98
CA GLN A 7 5.80 8.33 12.34
C GLN A 7 5.00 7.52 13.39
N VAL A 8 3.75 7.18 13.09
CA VAL A 8 2.90 6.36 13.96
C VAL A 8 3.45 4.93 14.05
N LEU A 9 3.93 4.35 12.94
CA LEU A 9 4.57 3.03 12.96
C LEU A 9 5.79 3.01 13.89
N GLU A 10 6.68 4.00 13.76
CA GLU A 10 7.87 4.13 14.60
C GLU A 10 7.51 4.27 16.09
N LYS A 11 6.55 5.17 16.42
CA LYS A 11 6.08 5.35 17.80
C LYS A 11 5.39 4.12 18.38
N SER A 12 4.73 3.32 17.54
CA SER A 12 4.02 2.11 17.97
C SER A 12 4.96 0.93 18.23
N GLY A 13 6.23 1.01 17.81
CA GLY A 13 7.17 -0.11 17.86
C GLY A 13 6.83 -1.23 16.87
N TYR A 14 6.24 -0.90 15.72
CA TYR A 14 5.95 -1.89 14.67
C TYR A 14 7.25 -2.53 14.17
N ASP A 15 7.30 -3.86 14.17
CA ASP A 15 8.48 -4.68 13.87
C ASP A 15 8.38 -5.43 12.53
N GLY A 16 7.26 -5.28 11.81
CA GLY A 16 7.10 -5.85 10.48
C GLY A 16 7.92 -5.13 9.40
N TYR A 17 8.06 -5.76 8.24
CA TYR A 17 8.77 -5.19 7.11
C TYR A 17 8.16 -3.86 6.66
N ILE A 18 9.00 -2.84 6.46
CA ILE A 18 8.61 -1.53 5.96
C ILE A 18 9.64 -1.02 4.97
N LEU A 19 9.18 -0.62 3.79
CA LEU A 19 9.95 0.07 2.77
C LEU A 19 9.54 1.54 2.70
N LYS A 20 10.28 2.43 3.38
CA LYS A 20 9.97 3.87 3.37
C LYS A 20 10.26 4.54 2.02
N ASN A 21 11.44 4.27 1.45
CA ASN A 21 11.91 4.90 0.21
C ASN A 21 12.38 3.84 -0.78
N ALA A 22 11.90 3.92 -2.02
CA ALA A 22 12.41 3.15 -3.17
C ALA A 22 11.92 3.81 -4.49
N PRO A 23 12.53 3.50 -5.65
CA PRO A 23 12.10 4.04 -6.93
C PRO A 23 10.68 3.59 -7.30
N GLU A 24 9.90 4.48 -7.92
CA GLU A 24 8.62 4.13 -8.54
C GLU A 24 8.89 3.29 -9.79
N LYS A 25 8.46 2.02 -9.78
CA LYS A 25 8.73 1.04 -10.86
C LYS A 25 7.46 0.50 -11.51
N VAL A 26 6.30 0.72 -10.89
CA VAL A 26 5.00 0.20 -11.34
C VAL A 26 3.99 1.33 -11.35
N LEU A 27 3.26 1.48 -12.45
CA LEU A 27 2.07 2.33 -12.54
C LEU A 27 0.84 1.42 -12.63
N GLN A 28 -0.01 1.48 -11.61
CA GLN A 28 -1.20 0.65 -11.48
C GLN A 28 -2.46 1.49 -11.70
N PHE A 29 -3.30 1.09 -12.65
CA PHE A 29 -4.62 1.68 -12.83
C PHE A 29 -5.63 0.93 -11.95
N GLY A 30 -6.19 1.64 -10.96
CA GLY A 30 -7.04 1.08 -9.92
C GLY A 30 -6.36 1.02 -8.55
N GLU A 31 -7.10 1.43 -7.54
CA GLU A 31 -6.70 1.51 -6.12
C GLU A 31 -7.67 0.72 -5.21
N GLY A 32 -8.55 -0.06 -5.83
CA GLY A 32 -9.55 -0.86 -5.15
C GLY A 32 -8.98 -2.00 -4.29
N ASN A 33 -9.85 -2.60 -3.47
CA ASN A 33 -9.45 -3.61 -2.50
C ASN A 33 -8.75 -4.82 -3.10
N PHE A 34 -9.18 -5.29 -4.28
CA PHE A 34 -8.56 -6.47 -4.91
C PHE A 34 -7.09 -6.23 -5.23
N LEU A 35 -6.76 -5.11 -5.89
CA LEU A 35 -5.37 -4.81 -6.26
C LEU A 35 -4.51 -4.59 -5.00
N ARG A 36 -5.04 -3.87 -4.00
CA ARG A 36 -4.34 -3.66 -2.72
C ARG A 36 -4.15 -4.94 -1.89
N ALA A 37 -5.11 -5.86 -1.94
CA ALA A 37 -5.04 -7.11 -1.16
C ALA A 37 -4.27 -8.22 -1.86
N PHE A 38 -4.22 -8.22 -3.20
CA PHE A 38 -3.61 -9.28 -3.99
C PHE A 38 -2.34 -8.83 -4.72
N VAL A 39 -2.41 -7.78 -5.54
CA VAL A 39 -1.29 -7.38 -6.41
C VAL A 39 -0.18 -6.70 -5.60
N ASP A 40 -0.54 -5.66 -4.84
CA ASP A 40 0.42 -4.87 -4.06
C ASP A 40 1.12 -5.71 -2.98
N TYR A 41 0.46 -6.76 -2.49
CA TYR A 41 1.03 -7.77 -1.57
C TYR A 41 2.25 -8.47 -2.17
N TRP A 42 2.22 -8.83 -3.45
CA TRP A 42 3.35 -9.49 -4.11
C TRP A 42 4.54 -8.55 -4.27
N PHE A 43 4.31 -7.27 -4.55
CA PHE A 43 5.39 -6.28 -4.59
C PHE A 43 6.00 -6.04 -3.20
N ASP A 44 5.17 -5.98 -2.15
CA ASP A 44 5.65 -5.84 -0.77
C ASP A 44 6.47 -7.07 -0.33
N LEU A 45 6.02 -8.29 -0.66
CA LEU A 45 6.79 -9.51 -0.45
C LEU A 45 8.08 -9.58 -1.29
N ALA A 46 8.07 -9.12 -2.54
CA ALA A 46 9.25 -9.11 -3.40
C ALA A 46 10.31 -8.13 -2.86
N ASN A 47 9.88 -7.00 -2.31
CA ASN A 47 10.76 -6.08 -1.59
C ASN A 47 11.35 -6.71 -0.32
N GLU A 48 10.54 -7.45 0.44
CA GLU A 48 10.96 -8.12 1.68
C GLU A 48 11.90 -9.31 1.44
N LYS A 49 11.61 -10.15 0.44
CA LYS A 49 12.21 -11.49 0.31
C LYS A 49 13.11 -11.66 -0.91
N ALA A 50 13.06 -10.74 -1.87
CA ALA A 50 13.74 -10.89 -3.17
C ALA A 50 14.50 -9.64 -3.62
N ASP A 51 14.71 -8.65 -2.72
CA ASP A 51 15.48 -7.43 -2.98
C ASP A 51 15.04 -6.68 -4.26
N TRP A 52 13.74 -6.67 -4.55
CA TRP A 52 13.21 -6.03 -5.76
C TRP A 52 13.38 -4.49 -5.75
N ASN A 53 13.33 -3.88 -4.56
CA ASN A 53 13.52 -2.46 -4.29
C ASN A 53 12.72 -1.54 -5.23
N GLY A 54 11.39 -1.51 -5.09
CA GLY A 54 10.51 -0.68 -5.90
C GLY A 54 9.19 -0.34 -5.24
N LYS A 55 8.53 0.69 -5.75
CA LYS A 55 7.18 1.10 -5.34
C LYS A 55 6.19 1.19 -6.50
N CYS A 56 4.92 1.00 -6.15
CA CYS A 56 3.75 1.20 -7.00
C CYS A 56 3.22 2.63 -6.89
N VAL A 57 2.92 3.24 -8.03
CA VAL A 57 2.10 4.45 -8.14
C VAL A 57 0.72 4.00 -8.56
N LEU A 58 -0.28 4.32 -7.75
CA LEU A 58 -1.66 4.03 -8.08
C LEU A 58 -2.27 5.19 -8.88
N VAL A 59 -3.21 4.87 -9.76
CA VAL A 59 -4.02 5.86 -10.49
C VAL A 59 -5.48 5.52 -10.25
N GLN A 60 -6.19 6.44 -9.63
CA GLN A 60 -7.62 6.31 -9.37
C GLN A 60 -8.42 6.30 -10.70
N PRO A 61 -9.32 5.34 -10.94
CA PRO A 61 -9.97 5.16 -12.24
C PRO A 61 -11.29 5.93 -12.41
N ILE A 62 -11.86 6.49 -11.32
CA ILE A 62 -13.14 7.22 -11.31
C ILE A 62 -13.05 8.47 -10.42
N ALA A 63 -13.89 9.49 -10.66
CA ALA A 63 -13.79 10.77 -9.94
C ALA A 63 -13.90 10.66 -8.39
N PRO A 64 -14.86 9.91 -7.82
CA PRO A 64 -14.84 9.60 -6.39
C PRO A 64 -13.97 8.36 -6.13
N GLY A 65 -12.85 8.52 -5.43
CA GLY A 65 -11.98 7.38 -5.09
C GLY A 65 -11.08 7.64 -3.89
N LEU A 66 -10.04 6.82 -3.76
CA LEU A 66 -9.27 6.72 -2.51
C LEU A 66 -7.95 7.49 -2.53
N ALA A 67 -7.64 8.24 -3.58
CA ALA A 67 -6.33 8.87 -3.74
C ALA A 67 -5.93 9.73 -2.53
N LYS A 68 -6.83 10.61 -2.07
CA LYS A 68 -6.62 11.46 -0.90
C LYS A 68 -6.31 10.63 0.36
N MET A 69 -7.15 9.64 0.67
CA MET A 69 -6.99 8.80 1.88
C MET A 69 -5.69 7.98 1.84
N ILE A 70 -5.31 7.43 0.69
CA ILE A 70 -4.06 6.68 0.52
C ILE A 70 -2.86 7.61 0.74
N ASN A 71 -2.91 8.83 0.18
CA ASN A 71 -1.83 9.80 0.32
C ASN A 71 -1.73 10.37 1.75
N GLU A 72 -2.85 10.57 2.44
CA GLU A 72 -2.87 10.96 3.87
C GLU A 72 -2.22 9.90 4.78
N GLN A 73 -2.17 8.64 4.33
CA GLN A 73 -1.46 7.55 5.00
C GLN A 73 -0.07 7.26 4.42
N GLU A 74 0.47 8.16 3.58
CA GLU A 74 1.80 8.00 2.97
C GLU A 74 1.95 6.70 2.15
N GLY A 75 0.86 6.26 1.51
CA GLY A 75 0.79 5.00 0.76
C GLY A 75 0.59 3.75 1.63
N LEU A 76 0.63 3.89 2.95
CA LEU A 76 0.50 2.76 3.87
C LEU A 76 -0.94 2.31 4.02
N TYR A 77 -1.13 1.01 4.22
CA TYR A 77 -2.39 0.43 4.66
C TYR A 77 -2.17 -0.93 5.31
N THR A 78 -3.15 -1.42 6.06
CA THR A 78 -3.09 -2.74 6.69
C THR A 78 -3.79 -3.77 5.82
N LEU A 79 -3.08 -4.85 5.50
CA LEU A 79 -3.65 -6.05 4.90
C LEU A 79 -3.98 -7.06 6.00
N TYR A 80 -5.23 -7.50 6.04
CA TYR A 80 -5.68 -8.62 6.88
C TYR A 80 -5.82 -9.87 6.03
N LEU A 81 -5.07 -10.92 6.35
CA LEU A 81 -5.21 -12.24 5.76
C LEU A 81 -5.98 -13.12 6.74
N ARG A 82 -7.24 -13.43 6.40
CA ARG A 82 -8.13 -14.22 7.25
C ARG A 82 -8.71 -15.38 6.48
N GLY A 83 -8.72 -16.56 7.09
CA GLY A 83 -9.25 -17.75 6.45
C GLY A 83 -9.11 -19.01 7.30
N SER A 84 -9.22 -20.16 6.62
CA SER A 84 -8.91 -21.47 7.20
C SER A 84 -7.91 -22.16 6.28
N GLU A 85 -6.79 -22.58 6.83
CA GLU A 85 -5.75 -23.33 6.13
C GLU A 85 -5.47 -24.60 6.92
N ASN A 86 -5.53 -25.77 6.28
CA ASN A 86 -5.33 -27.07 6.94
C ASN A 86 -6.22 -27.28 8.19
N GLY A 87 -7.43 -26.73 8.18
CA GLY A 87 -8.38 -26.81 9.30
C GLY A 87 -8.07 -25.87 10.47
N GLN A 88 -7.05 -25.01 10.35
CA GLN A 88 -6.69 -24.01 11.35
C GLN A 88 -7.12 -22.62 10.91
N LYS A 89 -7.57 -21.80 11.87
CA LYS A 89 -7.91 -20.39 11.63
C LYS A 89 -6.63 -19.61 11.31
N VAL A 90 -6.63 -18.89 10.20
CA VAL A 90 -5.61 -17.88 9.82
C VAL A 90 -6.19 -16.49 10.11
N ASP A 91 -5.44 -15.63 10.79
CA ASP A 91 -5.82 -14.25 11.13
C ASP A 91 -4.58 -13.36 11.26
N ASP A 92 -3.89 -13.18 10.13
CA ASP A 92 -2.65 -12.42 10.05
C ASP A 92 -2.91 -10.99 9.62
N LYS A 93 -2.01 -10.10 10.03
CA LYS A 93 -2.01 -8.69 9.67
C LYS A 93 -0.61 -8.25 9.27
N ARG A 94 -0.50 -7.47 8.20
CA ARG A 94 0.74 -6.78 7.82
C ARG A 94 0.43 -5.36 7.38
N VAL A 95 1.41 -4.47 7.53
CA VAL A 95 1.38 -3.18 6.86
C VAL A 95 1.96 -3.37 5.47
N ILE A 96 1.29 -2.84 4.46
CA ILE A 96 1.83 -2.75 3.10
C ILE A 96 2.51 -1.39 2.95
N SER A 97 3.72 -1.42 2.40
CA SER A 97 4.58 -0.24 2.19
C SER A 97 5.11 -0.12 0.76
N SER A 98 4.69 -1.04 -0.12
CA SER A 98 5.01 -1.06 -1.54
C SER A 98 4.35 0.04 -2.36
N VAL A 99 3.36 0.78 -1.82
CA VAL A 99 2.74 1.92 -2.50
C VAL A 99 3.49 3.22 -2.16
N SER A 100 3.80 4.01 -3.20
CA SER A 100 4.43 5.33 -3.09
C SER A 100 3.37 6.41 -2.84
N ARG A 101 2.39 6.47 -3.75
CA ARG A 101 1.32 7.48 -3.79
C ARG A 101 0.19 6.99 -4.69
N CYS A 102 -0.95 7.67 -4.61
CA CYS A 102 -2.07 7.50 -5.52
C CYS A 102 -2.36 8.82 -6.24
N LEU A 103 -2.39 8.80 -7.55
CA LEU A 103 -2.71 9.93 -8.41
C LEU A 103 -4.21 9.98 -8.67
N ASN A 104 -4.78 11.17 -8.58
CA ASN A 104 -6.14 11.45 -9.01
C ASN A 104 -6.12 12.13 -10.39
N PRO A 105 -6.42 11.41 -11.49
CA PRO A 105 -6.41 12.00 -12.83
C PRO A 105 -7.54 13.02 -13.06
N TYR A 106 -8.42 13.22 -12.08
CA TYR A 106 -9.46 14.24 -12.10
C TYR A 106 -9.02 15.55 -11.41
N GLU A 107 -7.84 15.56 -10.76
CA GLU A 107 -7.22 16.72 -10.11
C GLU A 107 -5.98 17.14 -10.91
N LYS A 108 -6.01 18.35 -11.51
CA LYS A 108 -4.92 18.85 -12.37
C LYS A 108 -3.53 18.77 -11.74
N ALA A 109 -3.45 19.05 -10.43
CA ALA A 109 -2.21 19.04 -9.67
C ALA A 109 -1.46 17.69 -9.71
N ASP A 110 -2.17 16.58 -9.98
CA ASP A 110 -1.60 15.23 -9.97
C ASP A 110 -1.02 14.80 -11.33
N TYR A 111 -1.31 15.50 -12.43
CA TYR A 111 -0.82 15.14 -13.77
C TYR A 111 -0.20 16.28 -14.59
N GLU A 112 -0.35 17.55 -14.19
CA GLU A 112 0.26 18.71 -14.87
C GLU A 112 1.64 19.08 -14.29
N LYS A 113 2.52 18.10 -14.05
CA LYS A 113 3.89 18.33 -13.53
C LYS A 113 4.89 18.73 -14.59
#